data_AF-A0A8T2R3T4-F1
#
_entry.id   AF-A0A8T2R3T4-F1
#
_cell.length_a   1.000
_cell.length_b   1.000
_cell.length_c   1.000
_cell.angle_alpha   90.00
_cell.angle_beta   90.00
_cell.angle_gamma   90.00
#
_symmetry.space_group_name_H-M   'P 1'
#
loop_
_entity.id
_entity.type
_entity.pdbx_description
1 polymer ?
#
loop_
_entity_poly.entity_id
_entity_poly.type
_entity_poly.pdbx_seq_one_letter_code
_entity_poly.pdbx_strand_id
1 'polypeptide(L)'
;MIDFTGQPPANPFTVRGTRVTKIPFNSTVQLVLQGTSLIGKENHPIHLHGFNFYVVGQGFGNYNNVTDPPSFNLVDPQERNTIGIPQGGWAAIRFRADNPGVWFMHCHLELHTMLGLDTAIVVDDGSTLDQSLIPPPLDLPPC
;
A
#
# COMPACT_ATOMS: atom_id res chain seq x y z
N MET A 1 0.19 -14.79 -16.44
CA MET A 1 0.12 -14.10 -15.14
C MET A 1 1.19 -14.71 -14.25
N ILE A 2 1.92 -13.91 -13.46
CA ILE A 2 2.96 -14.43 -12.54
C ILE A 2 2.26 -15.15 -11.39
N ASP A 3 2.76 -16.32 -10.99
CA ASP A 3 2.30 -17.03 -9.80
C ASP A 3 3.16 -16.60 -8.59
N PHE A 4 2.63 -15.69 -7.79
CA PHE A 4 3.29 -15.15 -6.60
C PHE A 4 3.25 -16.10 -5.40
N THR A 5 2.36 -17.08 -5.41
CA THR A 5 2.11 -17.98 -4.27
C THR A 5 2.61 -19.41 -4.48
N GLY A 6 3.16 -19.67 -5.68
CA GLY A 6 3.75 -20.94 -6.11
C GLY A 6 5.22 -21.10 -5.74
N GLN A 7 6.01 -21.73 -6.62
CA GLN A 7 7.43 -21.97 -6.36
C GLN A 7 8.22 -20.65 -6.46
N PRO A 8 9.00 -20.26 -5.42
CA PRO A 8 9.78 -19.03 -5.46
C PRO A 8 10.90 -19.12 -6.50
N PRO A 9 11.35 -17.96 -7.04
CA PRO A 9 12.48 -17.92 -7.96
C PRO A 9 13.76 -18.45 -7.28
N ALA A 10 14.65 -19.06 -8.06
CA ALA A 10 15.93 -19.59 -7.55
C ALA A 10 16.80 -18.49 -6.91
N ASN A 11 16.67 -17.25 -7.38
CA ASN A 11 17.32 -16.08 -6.78
C ASN A 11 16.27 -15.21 -6.08
N PRO A 12 16.26 -15.15 -4.73
CA PRO A 12 15.31 -14.34 -3.97
C PRO A 12 15.77 -12.89 -3.75
N PHE A 13 16.98 -12.52 -4.19
CA PHE A 13 17.53 -11.20 -3.93
C PHE A 13 16.85 -10.10 -4.76
N THR A 14 16.47 -9.02 -4.10
CA THR A 14 15.93 -7.80 -4.70
C THR A 14 16.99 -6.71 -4.77
N VAL A 15 16.74 -5.67 -5.57
CA VAL A 15 17.58 -4.47 -5.62
C VAL A 15 17.09 -3.50 -4.55
N ARG A 16 17.98 -3.07 -3.65
CA ARG A 16 17.70 -2.01 -2.68
C ARG A 16 17.60 -0.67 -3.41
N GLY A 17 16.63 0.15 -3.03
CA GLY A 17 16.54 1.51 -3.53
C GLY A 17 15.43 2.30 -2.88
N THR A 18 15.59 3.61 -2.83
CA THR A 18 14.57 4.54 -2.35
C THR A 18 13.66 4.92 -3.52
N ARG A 19 12.45 4.36 -3.56
CA ARG A 19 11.47 4.65 -4.62
C ARG A 19 10.15 5.09 -4.01
N VAL A 20 9.58 6.13 -4.60
CA VAL A 20 8.29 6.69 -4.20
C VAL A 20 7.33 6.66 -5.39
N THR A 21 6.04 6.56 -5.10
CA THR A 21 4.99 6.64 -6.13
C THR A 21 4.30 7.99 -6.00
N LYS A 22 4.35 8.77 -7.07
CA LYS A 22 3.71 10.09 -7.13
C LYS A 22 2.32 9.98 -7.76
N ILE A 23 1.31 10.56 -7.12
CA ILE A 23 -0.08 10.54 -7.59
C ILE A 23 -0.71 11.95 -7.52
N PRO A 24 -1.58 12.32 -8.48
CA PRO A 24 -2.27 13.61 -8.44
C PRO A 24 -3.23 13.72 -7.26
N PHE A 25 -3.38 14.93 -6.72
CA PHE A 25 -4.43 15.27 -5.76
C PHE A 25 -5.81 14.78 -6.24
N ASN A 26 -6.62 14.32 -5.30
CA ASN A 26 -8.01 13.87 -5.50
C ASN A 26 -8.17 12.63 -6.39
N SER A 27 -7.07 11.93 -6.72
CA SER A 27 -7.13 10.66 -7.44
C SER A 27 -7.88 9.61 -6.62
N THR A 28 -8.74 8.82 -7.28
CA THR A 28 -9.32 7.61 -6.68
C THR A 28 -8.37 6.44 -6.94
N VAL A 29 -7.77 5.92 -5.88
CA VAL A 29 -6.72 4.90 -5.96
C VAL A 29 -7.28 3.55 -5.55
N GLN A 30 -7.01 2.52 -6.33
CA GLN A 30 -7.13 1.13 -5.90
C GLN A 30 -5.72 0.53 -5.83
N LEU A 31 -5.36 0.03 -4.65
CA LEU A 31 -4.12 -0.70 -4.44
C LEU A 31 -4.44 -2.17 -4.19
N VAL A 32 -3.77 -3.06 -4.92
CA VAL A 32 -3.84 -4.50 -4.68
C VAL A 32 -2.50 -4.94 -4.10
N LEU A 33 -2.55 -5.41 -2.87
CA LEU A 33 -1.40 -5.90 -2.11
C LEU A 33 -1.38 -7.43 -2.22
N GLN A 34 -0.37 -7.98 -2.88
CA GLN A 34 -0.21 -9.42 -3.09
C GLN A 34 0.90 -9.96 -2.18
N GLY A 35 0.55 -10.86 -1.29
CA GLY A 35 1.51 -11.66 -0.53
C GLY A 35 2.18 -12.70 -1.43
N THR A 36 3.45 -13.00 -1.18
CA THR A 36 4.24 -13.95 -1.97
C THR A 36 4.65 -15.18 -1.16
N SER A 37 5.23 -16.18 -1.82
CA SER A 37 5.87 -17.35 -1.20
C SER A 37 7.40 -17.26 -1.16
N LEU A 38 8.00 -16.07 -1.37
CA LEU A 38 9.43 -15.90 -1.64
C LEU A 38 10.35 -16.54 -0.59
N ILE A 39 10.08 -16.27 0.70
CA ILE A 39 10.79 -16.87 1.84
C ILE A 39 9.84 -17.82 2.58
N GLY A 40 8.59 -17.39 2.74
CA GLY A 40 7.50 -18.15 3.33
C GLY A 40 6.19 -17.41 3.11
N LYS A 41 5.06 -18.11 3.28
CA LYS A 41 3.74 -17.48 3.28
C LYS A 41 3.47 -16.91 4.67
N GLU A 42 3.43 -15.60 4.79
CA GLU A 42 3.23 -14.90 6.04
C GLU A 42 2.09 -13.87 5.91
N ASN A 43 1.47 -13.52 7.05
CA ASN A 43 0.55 -12.40 7.10
C ASN A 43 1.36 -11.11 7.32
N HIS A 44 1.17 -10.13 6.44
CA HIS A 44 1.84 -8.82 6.56
C HIS A 44 0.79 -7.75 6.88
N PRO A 45 0.80 -7.13 8.08
CA PRO A 45 -0.04 -5.99 8.38
C PRO A 45 0.51 -4.74 7.66
N ILE A 46 -0.10 -4.33 6.56
CA ILE A 46 0.33 -3.13 5.82
C ILE A 46 -0.42 -1.91 6.33
N HIS A 47 0.33 -0.90 6.78
CA HIS A 47 -0.17 0.38 7.26
C HIS A 47 0.14 1.49 6.25
N LEU A 48 -0.81 2.40 6.05
CA LEU A 48 -0.65 3.61 5.23
C LEU A 48 -0.84 4.84 6.11
N HIS A 49 0.18 5.70 6.15
CA HIS A 49 0.11 6.99 6.84
C HIS A 49 -0.78 7.97 6.09
N GLY A 50 -1.33 8.96 6.77
CA GLY A 50 -2.09 10.07 6.17
C GLY A 50 -3.48 9.71 5.63
N PHE A 51 -3.83 8.42 5.58
CA PHE A 51 -5.09 7.94 5.03
C PHE A 51 -5.68 6.81 5.86
N ASN A 52 -7.00 6.82 5.98
CA ASN A 52 -7.75 5.58 6.04
C ASN A 52 -8.09 5.12 4.61
N PHE A 53 -8.41 3.85 4.47
CA PHE A 53 -8.82 3.22 3.22
C PHE A 53 -9.95 2.23 3.46
N TYR A 54 -10.72 1.97 2.41
CA TYR A 54 -11.75 0.94 2.39
C TYR A 54 -11.18 -0.38 1.90
N VAL A 55 -11.34 -1.44 2.67
CA VAL A 55 -10.98 -2.81 2.25
C VAL A 55 -12.14 -3.36 1.42
N VAL A 56 -11.97 -3.39 0.10
CA VAL A 56 -13.03 -3.80 -0.83
C VAL A 56 -13.00 -5.29 -1.17
N GLY A 57 -11.88 -5.96 -0.94
CA GLY A 57 -11.78 -7.40 -1.14
C GLY A 57 -10.51 -8.00 -0.56
N GLN A 58 -10.57 -9.29 -0.21
CA GLN A 58 -9.43 -10.10 0.21
C GLN A 58 -9.61 -11.53 -0.32
N GLY A 59 -8.51 -12.22 -0.56
CA GLY A 59 -8.55 -13.60 -1.02
C GLY A 59 -7.24 -14.33 -0.75
N PHE A 60 -7.26 -15.63 -0.99
CA PHE A 60 -6.06 -16.47 -0.98
C PHE A 60 -5.58 -16.71 -2.42
N GLY A 61 -4.31 -17.06 -2.59
CA GLY A 61 -3.70 -17.28 -3.90
C GLY A 61 -3.33 -15.96 -4.60
N ASN A 62 -3.25 -16.02 -5.92
CA ASN A 62 -2.92 -14.87 -6.76
C ASN A 62 -4.19 -14.07 -7.07
N TYR A 63 -4.12 -12.76 -6.90
CA TYR A 63 -5.15 -11.85 -7.36
C TYR A 63 -5.35 -11.97 -8.87
N ASN A 64 -6.61 -12.03 -9.29
CA ASN A 64 -7.05 -12.02 -10.67
C ASN A 64 -7.93 -10.80 -10.92
N ASN A 65 -7.43 -9.88 -11.75
CA ASN A 65 -8.09 -8.61 -12.07
C ASN A 65 -9.38 -8.74 -12.90
N VAL A 66 -9.76 -9.94 -13.34
CA VAL A 66 -11.01 -10.21 -14.04
C VAL A 66 -12.02 -10.87 -13.11
N THR A 67 -11.59 -11.86 -12.32
CA THR A 67 -12.52 -12.70 -11.55
C THR A 67 -12.77 -12.21 -10.13
N ASP A 68 -11.82 -11.49 -9.52
CA ASP A 68 -11.96 -11.03 -8.13
C ASP A 68 -12.77 -9.74 -7.99
N PRO A 69 -12.65 -8.71 -8.86
CA PRO A 69 -13.41 -7.48 -8.72
C PRO A 69 -14.94 -7.62 -8.64
N PRO A 70 -15.59 -8.55 -9.37
CA PRO A 70 -17.03 -8.80 -9.21
C PRO A 70 -17.47 -9.18 -7.80
N SER A 71 -16.56 -9.69 -6.96
CA SER A 71 -16.83 -10.08 -5.58
C SER A 71 -16.56 -8.97 -4.55
N PHE A 72 -16.09 -7.80 -5.00
CA PHE A 72 -15.74 -6.72 -4.08
C PHE A 72 -16.95 -6.21 -3.31
N ASN A 73 -16.77 -5.96 -2.01
CA ASN A 73 -17.72 -5.21 -1.21
C ASN A 73 -17.60 -3.72 -1.57
N LEU A 74 -18.56 -3.22 -2.33
CA LEU A 74 -18.66 -1.82 -2.74
C LEU A 74 -19.84 -1.09 -2.08
N VAL A 75 -20.50 -1.73 -1.10
CA VAL A 75 -21.66 -1.16 -0.41
C VAL A 75 -21.26 -0.64 0.97
N ASP A 76 -20.62 -1.49 1.78
CA ASP A 76 -20.24 -1.19 3.15
C ASP A 76 -18.85 -1.75 3.53
N PRO A 77 -17.79 -1.50 2.73
CA PRO A 77 -16.45 -1.99 3.04
C PRO A 77 -15.93 -1.39 4.35
N GLN A 78 -15.11 -2.17 5.07
CA GLN A 78 -14.51 -1.70 6.30
C GLN A 78 -13.49 -0.59 6.02
N GLU A 79 -13.62 0.53 6.73
CA GLU A 79 -12.60 1.59 6.76
C GLU A 79 -11.53 1.26 7.81
N ARG A 80 -10.25 1.28 7.40
CA ARG A 80 -9.07 0.94 8.22
C ARG A 80 -7.88 1.79 7.78
N ASN A 81 -6.85 1.88 8.62
CA ASN A 81 -5.52 2.39 8.23
C ASN A 81 -4.46 1.28 8.11
N THR A 82 -4.78 0.07 8.54
CA THR A 82 -3.89 -1.09 8.55
C THR A 82 -4.69 -2.33 8.16
N ILE A 83 -4.12 -3.16 7.28
CA ILE A 83 -4.75 -4.41 6.83
C ILE A 83 -3.74 -5.56 6.80
N GLY A 84 -4.10 -6.68 7.41
CA GLY A 84 -3.34 -7.92 7.28
C GLY A 84 -3.56 -8.54 5.90
N ILE A 85 -2.49 -8.65 5.11
CA ILE A 85 -2.52 -9.43 3.87
C ILE A 85 -2.55 -10.91 4.23
N PRO A 86 -3.55 -11.70 3.77
CA PRO A 86 -3.62 -13.12 4.10
C PRO A 86 -2.35 -13.88 3.69
N GLN A 87 -2.01 -14.94 4.42
CA GLN A 87 -0.84 -15.78 4.13
C GLN A 87 -0.92 -16.34 2.70
N GLY A 88 -0.01 -15.92 1.82
CA GLY A 88 -0.05 -16.27 0.40
C GLY A 88 -1.36 -15.89 -0.28
N GLY A 89 -1.91 -14.72 0.07
CA GLY A 89 -3.13 -14.18 -0.49
C GLY A 89 -2.98 -12.72 -0.91
N TRP A 90 -4.10 -12.02 -1.05
CA TRP A 90 -4.13 -10.63 -1.49
C TRP A 90 -5.19 -9.82 -0.74
N ALA A 91 -5.02 -8.50 -0.73
CA ALA A 91 -6.05 -7.55 -0.32
C ALA A 91 -6.14 -6.41 -1.34
N ALA A 92 -7.36 -5.98 -1.65
CA ALA A 92 -7.64 -4.81 -2.46
C ALA A 92 -8.20 -3.70 -1.55
N ILE A 93 -7.54 -2.55 -1.55
CA ILE A 93 -7.95 -1.36 -0.80
C ILE A 93 -8.24 -0.20 -1.75
N ARG A 94 -9.14 0.70 -1.35
CA ARG A 94 -9.42 1.94 -2.06
C ARG A 94 -9.39 3.15 -1.14
N PHE A 95 -8.80 4.23 -1.61
CA PHE A 95 -8.81 5.52 -0.92
C PHE A 95 -8.82 6.67 -1.93
N ARG A 96 -9.14 7.86 -1.44
CA ARG A 96 -9.00 9.11 -2.20
C ARG A 96 -7.71 9.78 -1.76
N ALA A 97 -6.88 10.18 -2.71
CA ALA A 97 -5.63 10.89 -2.45
C ALA A 97 -5.88 12.39 -2.25
N ASP A 98 -6.65 12.75 -1.22
CA ASP A 98 -7.07 14.12 -0.90
C ASP A 98 -6.27 14.78 0.24
N ASN A 99 -5.15 14.17 0.62
CA ASN A 99 -4.22 14.69 1.62
C ASN A 99 -2.84 14.91 0.95
N PRO A 100 -2.50 16.14 0.52
CA PRO A 100 -1.20 16.45 -0.11
C PRO A 100 -0.04 16.21 0.85
N GLY A 101 1.06 15.64 0.36
CA GLY A 101 2.22 15.34 1.20
C GLY A 101 2.97 14.07 0.80
N VAL A 102 3.81 13.59 1.72
CA VAL A 102 4.60 12.37 1.55
C VAL A 102 4.20 11.38 2.64
N TRP A 103 3.59 10.26 2.24
CA TRP A 103 2.95 9.32 3.15
C TRP A 103 3.62 7.97 3.12
N PHE A 104 4.15 7.55 4.27
CA PHE A 104 4.83 6.28 4.41
C PHE A 104 3.82 5.11 4.38
N MET A 105 4.14 4.06 3.64
CA MET A 105 3.37 2.82 3.61
C MET A 105 4.32 1.66 3.87
N HIS A 106 4.05 0.86 4.89
CA HIS A 106 4.99 -0.17 5.33
C HIS A 106 4.30 -1.34 6.02
N CYS A 107 5.02 -2.45 6.12
CA CYS A 107 4.65 -3.53 7.04
C CYS A 107 4.75 -3.03 8.49
N HIS A 108 3.75 -3.31 9.31
CA HIS A 108 3.74 -2.94 10.73
C HIS A 108 4.43 -4.00 11.63
N LEU A 109 5.27 -4.82 11.02
CA LEU A 109 6.23 -5.70 11.70
C LEU A 109 7.58 -5.03 11.56
N GLU A 110 8.12 -4.52 12.67
CA GLU A 110 9.31 -3.64 12.67
C GLU A 110 10.51 -4.26 11.93
N LEU A 111 10.71 -5.58 12.08
CA LEU A 111 11.75 -6.29 11.34
C LEU A 111 11.58 -6.16 9.82
N HIS A 112 10.36 -6.23 9.31
CA HIS A 112 10.09 -6.11 7.87
C HIS A 112 10.24 -4.68 7.38
N THR A 113 9.85 -3.68 8.19
CA THR A 113 10.15 -2.26 7.90
C THR A 113 11.66 -2.07 7.75
N MET A 114 12.45 -2.52 8.73
CA MET A 114 13.92 -2.39 8.70
C MET A 114 14.57 -3.13 7.52
N LEU A 115 13.95 -4.21 7.02
CA LEU A 115 14.41 -4.95 5.85
C LEU A 115 13.95 -4.33 4.51
N GLY A 116 13.14 -3.27 4.54
CA GLY A 116 12.70 -2.51 3.37
C GLY A 116 11.37 -2.97 2.77
N LEU A 117 10.46 -3.57 3.56
CA LEU A 117 9.07 -3.79 3.13
C LEU A 117 8.27 -2.51 3.34
N ASP A 118 8.65 -1.49 2.58
CA ASP A 118 8.14 -0.14 2.68
C ASP A 118 8.21 0.62 1.34
N THR A 119 7.46 1.72 1.27
CA THR A 119 7.52 2.73 0.21
C THR A 119 6.88 4.02 0.73
N ALA A 120 6.88 5.07 -0.09
CA ALA A 120 6.11 6.27 0.19
C ALA A 120 5.26 6.67 -1.02
N ILE A 121 4.08 7.20 -0.73
CA ILE A 121 3.17 7.80 -1.71
C ILE A 121 3.29 9.32 -1.59
N VAL A 122 3.64 9.97 -2.69
CA VAL A 122 3.67 11.44 -2.80
C VAL A 122 2.37 11.87 -3.44
N VAL A 123 1.56 12.63 -2.71
CA VAL A 123 0.34 13.23 -3.22
C VAL A 123 0.64 14.68 -3.57
N ASP A 124 0.43 15.03 -4.83
CA ASP A 124 0.59 16.40 -5.32
C ASP A 124 -0.36 17.38 -4.62
N ASP A 125 0.00 18.65 -4.66
CA ASP A 125 -0.92 19.73 -4.31
C ASP A 125 -2.10 19.78 -5.29
N GLY A 126 -3.25 20.19 -4.78
CA GLY A 126 -4.43 20.55 -5.55
C GLY A 126 -4.37 21.98 -6.08
N SER A 127 -5.55 22.53 -6.36
CA SER A 127 -5.70 23.81 -7.04
C SER A 127 -5.78 25.03 -6.11
N THR A 128 -6.03 24.81 -4.82
CA THR A 128 -6.26 25.84 -3.81
C THR A 128 -5.29 25.69 -2.64
N LEU A 129 -5.09 26.77 -1.86
CA LEU A 129 -4.14 26.77 -0.74
C LEU A 129 -4.48 25.74 0.34
N ASP A 130 -5.76 25.46 0.57
CA ASP A 130 -6.24 24.42 1.48
C ASP A 130 -6.06 22.99 0.94
N GLN A 131 -5.71 22.86 -0.35
CA GLN A 131 -5.34 21.61 -1.01
C GLN A 131 -3.82 21.54 -1.26
N SER A 132 -3.02 22.37 -0.61
CA SER A 132 -1.56 22.37 -0.75
C SER A 132 -0.89 22.00 0.56
N LEU A 133 0.27 21.36 0.48
CA LEU A 133 1.09 21.09 1.65
C LEU A 133 1.54 22.42 2.29
N ILE A 134 1.40 22.52 3.61
CA ILE A 134 1.88 23.69 4.35
C ILE A 134 3.42 23.75 4.33
N PRO A 135 4.02 24.94 4.40
CA PRO A 135 5.47 25.08 4.54
C PRO A 135 5.98 24.34 5.79
N PRO A 136 7.21 23.79 5.76
CA PRO A 136 7.80 23.14 6.92
C PRO A 136 7.92 24.12 8.10
N PRO A 137 7.75 23.64 9.34
CA PRO A 137 7.89 24.47 10.52
C PRO A 137 9.35 24.93 10.71
N LEU A 138 9.55 26.09 11.34
CA LEU A 138 10.89 26.72 11.48
C LEU A 138 11.85 25.92 12.36
N ASP A 139 11.32 25.06 13.22
CA ASP A 139 12.04 24.21 14.15
C ASP A 139 12.16 22.75 13.68
N LEU A 140 11.91 22.48 12.39
CA LEU A 140 12.12 21.15 11.81
C LEU A 140 13.60 20.72 12.04
N PRO A 141 13.85 19.55 12.66
CA PRO A 141 15.21 19.10 12.93
C PRO A 141 16.07 19.00 11.65
N PRO A 142 17.34 19.41 11.69
CA PRO A 142 18.25 19.19 10.57
C PRO A 142 18.48 17.70 10.36
N CYS A 143 18.77 17.32 9.11
CA CYS A 143 19.16 15.96 8.73
C CYS A 143 20.53 15.56 9.30
#